data_AF-M5FEG3-F1
#
_entry.id   AF-M5FEG3-F1
#
_cell.length_a   1.000
_cell.length_b   1.000
_cell.length_c   1.000
_cell.angle_alpha   90.00
_cell.angle_beta   90.00
_cell.angle_gamma   90.00
#
_symmetry.space_group_name_H-M   'P 1'
#
loop_
_entity.id
_entity.type
_entity.pdbx_description
1 polymer ?
#
loop_
_entity_poly.entity_id
_entity_poly.type
_entity_poly.pdbx_seq_one_letter_code
_entity_poly.pdbx_strand_id
1 'polypeptide(L)' 'MSVEKGPWARAIVKSAQSEELKYICMDLEFLLRRKKDWRVGSEEILFAASDIVVAGERGGRT' A
#
# COMPACT_ATOMS: atom_id res chain seq x y z
N MET A 1 6.74 -2.44 23.30
CA MET A 1 8.22 -2.46 23.24
C MET A 1 8.62 -3.52 22.23
N SER A 2 9.24 -3.16 21.10
CA SER A 2 9.62 -4.18 20.09
C SER A 2 10.68 -5.12 20.68
N VAL A 3 10.48 -6.43 20.50
CA VAL A 3 11.37 -7.50 21.01
C VAL A 3 12.69 -7.53 20.21
N GLU A 4 12.70 -6.95 19.01
CA GLU A 4 13.80 -7.01 18.05
C GLU A 4 14.77 -5.85 18.21
N LYS A 5 15.42 -5.78 19.37
CA LYS A 5 16.44 -4.74 19.63
C LYS A 5 17.82 -5.10 19.08
N GLY A 6 18.03 -6.31 18.60
CA GLY A 6 19.29 -6.75 17.99
C GLY A 6 19.40 -6.34 16.51
N PRO A 7 20.60 -5.97 16.02
CA PRO A 7 20.81 -5.59 14.62
C PRO A 7 20.44 -6.69 13.63
N TRP A 8 20.71 -7.96 13.98
CA TRP A 8 20.33 -9.13 13.18
C TRP A 8 18.81 -9.33 13.10
N ALA A 9 18.11 -9.23 14.22
CA ALA A 9 16.66 -9.37 14.26
C ALA A 9 15.97 -8.27 13.41
N ARG A 10 16.44 -7.01 13.51
CA ARG A 10 15.95 -5.91 12.66
C ARG A 10 16.16 -6.17 11.18
N ALA A 11 17.30 -6.74 10.79
CA ALA A 11 17.59 -7.04 9.38
C ALA A 11 16.65 -8.12 8.83
N ILE A 12 16.42 -9.19 9.60
CA ILE A 12 15.49 -10.27 9.24
C ILE A 12 14.07 -9.72 9.07
N VAL A 13 13.59 -8.91 10.02
CA VAL A 13 12.23 -8.37 9.95
C VAL A 13 12.07 -7.31 8.88
N LYS A 14 13.07 -6.46 8.65
CA LYS A 14 13.05 -5.55 7.50
C LYS A 14 12.98 -6.30 6.17
N SER A 15 13.70 -7.42 6.04
CA SER A 15 13.62 -8.28 4.87
C SER A 15 12.22 -8.90 4.74
N ALA A 16 11.66 -9.46 5.81
CA ALA A 16 10.32 -10.05 5.80
C ALA A 16 9.24 -9.03 5.44
N GLN A 17 9.28 -7.84 6.02
CA GLN A 17 8.36 -6.74 5.70
C GLN A 17 8.41 -6.33 4.22
N SER A 18 9.59 -6.41 3.60
CA SER A 18 9.75 -6.10 2.17
C SER A 18 9.08 -7.16 1.29
N GLU A 19 9.15 -8.43 1.67
CA GLU A 19 8.42 -9.51 0.98
C GLU A 19 6.90 -9.41 1.22
N GLU A 20 6.48 -9.15 2.45
CA GLU A 20 5.07 -8.93 2.79
C GLU A 20 4.46 -7.75 2.00
N LEU A 21 5.21 -6.66 1.83
CA LEU A 21 4.78 -5.53 1.01
C LEU A 21 4.51 -5.96 -0.43
N LYS A 22 5.34 -6.83 -1.01
CA LYS A 22 5.10 -7.36 -2.37
C LYS A 22 3.79 -8.12 -2.45
N TYR A 23 3.52 -9.00 -1.47
CA TYR A 23 2.28 -9.76 -1.45
C TYR A 23 1.05 -8.85 -1.31
N ILE A 24 1.12 -7.83 -0.44
CA ILE A 24 0.05 -6.83 -0.30
C ILE A 24 -0.19 -6.10 -1.63
N CYS A 25 0.87 -5.68 -2.32
CA CYS A 25 0.73 -5.02 -3.62
C CYS A 25 0.14 -5.95 -4.69
N MET A 26 0.50 -7.24 -4.70
CA MET A 26 -0.06 -8.23 -5.62
C MET A 26 -1.56 -8.44 -5.40
N ASP A 27 -1.98 -8.58 -4.15
CA ASP A 27 -3.40 -8.74 -3.79
C ASP A 27 -4.20 -7.47 -4.11
N LEU A 28 -3.64 -6.28 -3.80
CA LEU A 28 -4.24 -5.00 -4.16
C LEU A 28 -4.46 -4.90 -5.67
N GLU A 29 -3.44 -5.18 -6.48
CA GLU A 29 -3.53 -5.14 -7.94
C GLU A 29 -4.61 -6.10 -8.46
N PHE A 30 -4.69 -7.31 -7.92
CA PHE A 30 -5.76 -8.24 -8.26
C PHE A 30 -7.15 -7.65 -7.96
N LEU A 31 -7.33 -7.03 -6.80
CA LEU A 31 -8.59 -6.39 -6.42
C LEU A 31 -8.93 -5.21 -7.35
N LEU A 32 -7.97 -4.34 -7.67
CA LEU A 32 -8.18 -3.21 -8.61
C LEU A 32 -8.60 -3.72 -10.00
N ARG A 33 -8.08 -4.85 -10.46
CA ARG A 33 -8.53 -5.46 -11.73
C ARG A 33 -9.97 -5.97 -11.69
N ARG A 34 -10.46 -6.37 -10.51
CA ARG A 34 -11.79 -6.97 -10.34
C ARG A 34 -12.87 -5.97 -9.92
N LYS A 35 -12.49 -4.86 -9.29
CA LYS A 35 -13.39 -3.85 -8.75
C LYS A 35 -13.17 -2.53 -9.48
N LYS A 36 -13.98 -2.26 -10.50
CA LYS A 36 -13.83 -1.07 -11.37
C LYS A 36 -13.84 0.23 -10.56
N ASP A 37 -14.76 0.38 -9.61
CA ASP A 37 -14.87 1.61 -8.80
C ASP A 37 -13.61 1.82 -7.94
N TRP A 38 -13.04 0.74 -7.41
CA TRP A 38 -11.80 0.82 -6.63
C TRP A 38 -10.63 1.20 -7.51
N ARG A 39 -10.58 0.71 -8.74
CA ARG A 39 -9.55 1.11 -9.71
C ARG A 39 -9.60 2.59 -10.01
N VAL A 40 -10.77 3.12 -10.35
CA VAL A 40 -10.93 4.54 -10.68
C VAL A 40 -10.54 5.42 -9.49
N GLY A 41 -11.00 5.08 -8.28
CA GLY A 41 -10.61 5.82 -7.08
C GLY A 41 -9.11 5.71 -6.77
N SER A 42 -8.50 4.56 -7.01
CA SER A 42 -7.07 4.34 -6.75
C SER A 42 -6.16 5.04 -7.76
N GLU A 43 -6.58 5.23 -9.01
CA GLU A 43 -5.80 5.95 -10.04
C GLU A 43 -5.59 7.43 -9.66
N GLU A 44 -6.51 8.04 -8.91
CA GLU A 44 -6.38 9.41 -8.39
C GLU A 44 -5.51 9.52 -7.13
N ILE A 45 -5.44 8.43 -6.34
CA ILE A 45 -4.78 8.41 -5.02
C ILE A 45 -3.34 7.90 -5.12
N LEU A 46 -3.14 6.79 -5.83
CA LEU A 46 -1.84 6.12 -5.90
C LEU A 46 -0.87 6.94 -6.74
N PHE A 47 0.36 7.08 -6.23
CA PHE A 47 1.46 7.82 -6.88
C PHE A 47 1.17 9.32 -7.10
N ALA A 48 0.10 9.86 -6.52
CA ALA A 48 -0.18 11.28 -6.54
C ALA A 48 0.90 12.06 -5.78
N ALA A 49 1.36 13.18 -6.36
CA ALA A 49 2.27 14.11 -5.68
C ALA A 49 1.55 15.04 -4.70
N SER A 50 0.21 15.12 -4.79
CA SER A 50 -0.63 15.91 -3.89
C SER A 50 -0.88 15.20 -2.56
N ASP A 51 -1.43 15.93 -1.59
CA ASP A 51 -1.90 15.36 -0.33
C ASP A 51 -2.88 14.19 -0.55
N ILE A 52 -2.67 13.11 0.20
CA ILE A 52 -3.40 11.85 0.03
C ILE A 52 -4.88 11.97 0.41
N VAL A 53 -5.24 12.86 1.34
CA VAL A 53 -6.63 13.11 1.74
C VAL A 53 -7.34 13.86 0.62
N VAL A 54 -6.70 14.91 0.08
CA VAL A 54 -7.25 15.68 -1.07
C VAL A 54 -7.39 14.80 -2.32
N ALA A 55 -6.43 13.92 -2.58
CA ALA A 55 -6.53 12.93 -3.65
C ALA A 55 -7.67 11.93 -3.41
N GLY A 56 -7.82 11.46 -2.17
CA GLY A 56 -8.91 10.55 -1.76
C GLY A 56 -10.31 11.15 -1.95
N GLU A 57 -10.49 12.42 -1.61
CA GLU A 57 -11.76 13.12 -1.84
C GLU A 57 -12.11 13.28 -3.32
N ARG A 58 -11.15 13.28 -4.23
CA ARG A 58 -11.39 13.31 -5.68
C ARG A 58 -11.71 11.92 -6.22
N GLY A 59 -10.95 10.91 -5.80
CA GLY A 59 -11.15 9.52 -6.23
C GLY A 59 -12.43 8.86 -5.70
N GLY A 60 -12.95 9.29 -4.54
CA GLY A 60 -14.16 8.72 -3.92
C GLY A 60 -15.50 9.27 -4.43
N ARG A 61 -15.50 10.13 -5.47
CA ARG A 61 -16.69 10.79 -6.04
C ARG A 61 -17.19 10.15 -7.34
N THR A 62 -17.01 8.85 -7.51
CA THR A 62 -17.51 8.07 -8.66
C THR A 62 -18.93 7.57 -8.44
#